data_AF-J0KH17-F1
#
_entry.id   AF-J0KH17-F1
#
_cell.length_a   1.000
_cell.length_b   1.000
_cell.length_c   1.000
_cell.angle_alpha   90.00
_cell.angle_beta   90.00
_cell.angle_gamma   90.00
#
_symmetry.space_group_name_H-M   'P 1'
#
loop_
_entity.id
_entity.type
_entity.pdbx_description
1 polymer ?
#
loop_
_entity_poly.entity_id
_entity_poly.type
_entity_poly.pdbx_seq_one_letter_code
_entity_poly.pdbx_strand_id
1 'polypeptide(L)'
;MDKKRWSAETLMRGEKAMSDLETFWGNFKASTREGRRLMMSQLPSLRSELAGVSEADSYVLERLTKLDDACRQLSRLQPMSFSEEDQIVFALGDVSVIRGQLHMLGIVEEETAAPK
;
A
#
# COMPACT_ATOMS: atom_id res chain seq x y z
N MET A 1 -0.10 18.01 -22.54
CA MET A 1 0.87 17.34 -21.66
C MET A 1 1.04 15.93 -22.19
N ASP A 2 2.22 15.59 -22.69
CA ASP A 2 2.50 14.22 -23.10
C ASP A 2 2.51 13.32 -21.86
N LYS A 3 1.66 12.29 -21.85
CA LYS A 3 1.69 11.28 -20.78
C LYS A 3 3.06 10.64 -20.80
N LYS A 4 3.75 10.68 -19.66
CA LYS A 4 5.00 9.95 -19.46
C LYS A 4 4.79 8.50 -19.90
N ARG A 5 5.59 8.03 -20.85
CA ARG A 5 5.54 6.64 -21.32
C ARG A 5 6.48 5.81 -20.45
N TRP A 6 5.91 4.97 -19.60
CA TRP A 6 6.63 3.97 -18.83
C TRP A 6 7.04 2.79 -19.71
N SER A 7 8.16 2.14 -19.37
CA SER A 7 8.51 0.88 -20.00
C SER A 7 7.52 -0.21 -19.60
N ALA A 8 7.33 -1.22 -20.47
CA ALA A 8 6.49 -2.38 -20.15
C ALA A 8 6.93 -3.07 -18.84
N GLU A 9 8.24 -3.10 -18.58
CA GLU A 9 8.80 -3.62 -17.33
C GLU A 9 8.35 -2.80 -16.11
N THR A 10 8.36 -1.46 -16.20
CA THR A 10 7.94 -0.60 -15.09
C THR A 10 6.45 -0.76 -14.78
N LEU A 11 5.61 -0.88 -15.82
CA LEU A 11 4.18 -1.14 -15.68
C LEU A 11 3.94 -2.48 -14.98
N MET A 12 4.58 -3.55 -15.45
CA MET A 12 4.46 -4.88 -14.84
C MET A 12 4.93 -4.91 -13.39
N ARG A 13 6.05 -4.23 -13.08
CA ARG A 13 6.56 -4.11 -11.71
C ARG A 13 5.62 -3.29 -10.84
N GLY A 14 5.07 -2.20 -11.36
CA GLY A 14 4.10 -1.35 -10.68
C GLY A 14 2.85 -2.10 -10.27
N GLU A 15 2.25 -2.84 -11.22
CA GLU A 15 1.09 -3.69 -10.96
C GLU A 15 1.37 -4.75 -9.90
N LYS A 16 2.50 -5.45 -10.06
CA LYS A 16 2.91 -6.46 -9.09
C LYS A 16 3.10 -5.85 -7.70
N ALA A 17 3.79 -4.72 -7.59
CA ALA A 17 4.05 -4.06 -6.32
C ALA A 17 2.75 -3.59 -5.63
N MET A 18 1.78 -3.11 -6.40
CA MET A 18 0.47 -2.71 -5.88
C MET A 18 -0.33 -3.94 -5.42
N SER A 19 -0.38 -5.00 -6.23
CA SER A 19 -1.05 -6.26 -5.89
C SER A 19 -0.44 -6.92 -4.64
N ASP A 20 0.88 -6.91 -4.52
CA ASP A 20 1.59 -7.40 -3.34
C ASP A 20 1.23 -6.58 -2.10
N LEU A 21 1.11 -5.25 -2.21
CA LEU A 21 0.70 -4.38 -1.11
C LEU A 21 -0.72 -4.66 -0.64
N GLU A 22 -1.66 -4.85 -1.56
CA GLU A 22 -3.04 -5.20 -1.23
C GLU A 22 -3.17 -6.58 -0.60
N THR A 23 -2.44 -7.54 -1.13
CA THR A 23 -2.38 -8.88 -0.56
C THR A 23 -1.81 -8.82 0.85
N PHE A 24 -0.72 -8.09 1.05
CA PHE A 24 -0.16 -7.81 2.37
C PHE A 24 -1.21 -7.20 3.29
N TRP A 25 -1.88 -6.14 2.86
CA TRP A 25 -2.87 -5.44 3.67
C TRP A 25 -4.08 -6.32 4.03
N GLY A 26 -4.59 -7.09 3.06
CA GLY A 26 -5.69 -8.04 3.24
C GLY A 26 -5.37 -9.10 4.29
N ASN A 27 -4.14 -9.64 4.26
CA ASN A 27 -3.66 -10.59 5.26
C ASN A 27 -3.39 -9.91 6.61
N PHE A 28 -2.85 -8.69 6.60
CA PHE A 28 -2.46 -7.95 7.80
C PHE A 28 -3.69 -7.58 8.64
N LYS A 29 -4.76 -7.06 8.02
CA LYS A 29 -6.00 -6.70 8.74
C LYS A 29 -6.68 -7.92 9.36
N ALA A 30 -6.62 -9.08 8.69
CA ALA A 30 -7.22 -10.33 9.15
C ALA A 30 -6.38 -11.08 10.20
N SER A 31 -5.12 -10.66 10.40
CA SER A 31 -4.20 -11.33 11.31
C SER A 31 -4.37 -10.90 12.76
N THR A 32 -4.00 -11.79 13.68
CA THR A 32 -3.80 -11.44 15.09
C THR A 32 -2.63 -10.47 15.24
N ARG A 33 -2.52 -9.80 16.39
CA ARG A 33 -1.38 -8.92 16.70
C ARG A 33 -0.02 -9.59 16.48
N GLU A 34 0.15 -10.83 16.94
CA GLU A 34 1.42 -11.54 16.76
C GLU A 34 1.69 -11.85 15.29
N GLY A 35 0.65 -12.23 14.53
CA GLY A 35 0.73 -12.39 13.08
C GLY A 35 1.16 -11.10 12.38
N ARG A 36 0.53 -9.97 12.72
CA ARG A 36 0.90 -8.64 12.22
C ARG A 36 2.37 -8.31 12.50
N ARG A 37 2.86 -8.61 13.72
CA ARG A 37 4.26 -8.40 14.10
C ARG A 37 5.24 -9.17 13.22
N LEU A 38 4.93 -10.42 12.88
CA LEU A 38 5.76 -11.22 11.98
C LEU A 38 5.78 -10.66 10.56
N MET A 39 4.62 -10.19 10.09
CA MET A 39 4.45 -9.60 8.75
C MET A 39 5.20 -8.27 8.58
N MET A 40 5.46 -7.52 9.65
CA MET A 40 6.22 -6.25 9.59
C MET A 40 7.57 -6.36 8.88
N SER A 41 8.18 -7.54 8.85
CA SER A 41 9.44 -7.81 8.12
C SER A 41 9.32 -7.66 6.60
N GLN A 42 8.12 -7.77 6.04
CA GLN A 42 7.85 -7.68 4.59
C GLN A 42 7.64 -6.22 4.13
N LEU A 43 7.29 -5.33 5.07
CA LEU A 43 6.90 -3.96 4.75
C LEU A 43 8.03 -3.11 4.14
N PRO A 44 9.29 -3.20 4.58
CA PRO A 44 10.40 -2.46 3.97
C PRO A 44 10.61 -2.78 2.49
N SER A 45 10.50 -4.06 2.08
CA SER A 45 10.64 -4.46 0.68
C SER A 45 9.49 -3.93 -0.18
N LEU A 46 8.25 -4.00 0.32
CA LEU A 46 7.08 -3.46 -0.39
C LEU A 46 7.21 -1.95 -0.58
N ARG A 47 7.61 -1.24 0.47
CA ARG A 47 7.86 0.21 0.43
C ARG A 47 8.94 0.55 -0.59
N SER A 48 10.06 -0.17 -0.59
CA SER A 48 11.16 0.07 -1.52
C SER A 48 10.74 -0.15 -2.97
N GLU A 49 9.97 -1.19 -3.25
CA GLU A 49 9.51 -1.49 -4.60
C GLU A 49 8.55 -0.41 -5.10
N LEU A 50 7.55 -0.03 -4.29
CA LEU A 50 6.59 1.02 -4.63
C LEU A 50 7.25 2.40 -4.79
N ALA A 51 8.23 2.71 -3.95
CA ALA A 51 9.05 3.91 -4.11
C ALA A 51 9.86 3.87 -5.42
N GLY A 52 10.40 2.72 -5.79
CA GLY A 52 11.17 2.54 -7.03
C GLY A 52 10.32 2.74 -8.28
N VAL A 53 9.18 2.05 -8.38
CA VAL A 53 8.30 2.11 -9.56
C VAL A 53 7.64 3.47 -9.73
N SER A 54 7.40 4.20 -8.64
CA SER A 54 6.87 5.56 -8.68
C SER A 54 7.93 6.64 -8.89
N GLU A 55 9.20 6.27 -9.10
CA GLU A 55 10.35 7.19 -9.12
C GLU A 55 10.37 8.14 -7.92
N ALA A 56 10.08 7.60 -6.73
CA ALA A 56 10.03 8.33 -5.48
C ALA A 56 9.03 9.51 -5.49
N ASP A 57 7.88 9.33 -6.15
CA ASP A 57 6.77 10.29 -6.09
C ASP A 57 6.46 10.67 -4.63
N SER A 58 6.51 11.97 -4.35
CA SER A 58 6.41 12.48 -2.97
C SER A 58 5.09 12.11 -2.29
N TYR A 59 3.99 12.03 -3.06
CA TYR A 59 2.68 11.71 -2.53
C TYR A 59 2.56 10.20 -2.23
N VAL A 60 3.10 9.34 -3.11
CA VAL A 60 3.23 7.90 -2.85
C VAL A 60 4.07 7.65 -1.58
N LEU A 61 5.22 8.32 -1.44
CA LEU A 61 6.09 8.17 -0.28
C LEU A 61 5.44 8.63 1.03
N GLU A 62 4.69 9.72 1.01
CA GLU A 62 3.94 10.19 2.17
C GLU A 62 2.92 9.13 2.62
N ARG A 63 2.16 8.57 1.67
CA ARG A 63 1.14 7.54 1.95
C ARG A 63 1.74 6.23 2.43
N LEU A 64 2.86 5.80 1.85
CA LEU A 64 3.62 4.65 2.33
C LEU A 64 4.13 4.85 3.76
N THR A 65 4.41 6.09 4.16
CA THR A 65 4.86 6.40 5.54
C THR A 65 3.69 6.31 6.52
N LYS A 66 2.54 6.89 6.16
CA LYS A 66 1.32 6.76 6.96
C LYS A 66 0.87 5.30 7.13
N LEU A 67 0.98 4.51 6.06
CA LEU A 67 0.69 3.08 6.11
C LEU A 67 1.67 2.31 7.00
N ASP A 68 2.98 2.63 6.96
CA ASP A 68 3.98 2.04 7.86
C ASP A 68 3.68 2.35 9.32
N ASP A 69 3.34 3.60 9.63
CA ASP A 69 2.96 4.02 10.97
C ASP A 69 1.70 3.29 11.45
N ALA A 70 0.69 3.15 10.59
CA ALA A 70 -0.51 2.39 10.89
C ALA A 70 -0.20 0.92 11.20
N CYS A 71 0.63 0.27 10.38
CA CYS A 71 1.03 -1.12 10.60
C CYS A 71 1.80 -1.28 11.93
N ARG A 72 2.68 -0.33 12.27
CA ARG A 72 3.39 -0.32 13.56
C ARG A 72 2.43 -0.18 14.73
N GLN A 73 1.44 0.70 14.64
CA GLN A 73 0.43 0.85 15.67
C GLN A 73 -0.37 -0.45 15.82
N LEU A 74 -0.93 -0.99 14.74
CA LEU A 74 -1.71 -2.23 14.76
C LEU A 74 -0.96 -3.48 15.24
N SER A 75 0.38 -3.45 15.20
CA SER A 75 1.25 -4.54 15.67
C SER A 75 1.67 -4.41 17.14
N ARG A 76 1.45 -3.27 17.78
CA ARG A 76 1.85 -3.00 19.18
C ARG A 76 0.76 -3.38 20.17
N LEU A 77 1.14 -3.45 21.45
CA LEU A 77 0.18 -3.41 22.55
C LEU A 77 -0.44 -2.01 22.59
N GLN A 78 -1.76 -1.96 22.45
CA GLN A 78 -2.51 -0.70 22.37
C GLN A 78 -3.25 -0.43 23.68
N PRO A 79 -3.40 0.85 24.09
CA PRO A 79 -4.21 1.23 25.24
C PRO A 79 -5.70 0.94 24.98
N MET A 80 -6.51 0.84 26.04
CA MET A 80 -7.95 0.53 25.90
C MET A 80 -8.72 1.54 25.02
N SER A 81 -8.22 2.77 24.88
CA SER A 81 -8.85 3.82 24.07
C SER A 81 -8.49 3.77 22.58
N PHE A 82 -7.63 2.84 22.17
CA PHE A 82 -7.24 2.71 20.76
C PHE A 82 -8.33 2.01 19.96
N SER A 83 -8.81 2.69 18.92
CA SER A 83 -9.76 2.12 17.96
C SER A 83 -9.00 1.40 16.86
N GLU A 84 -8.92 0.07 16.97
CA GLU A 84 -8.27 -0.76 15.96
C GLU A 84 -8.99 -0.69 14.61
N GLU A 85 -10.33 -0.64 14.64
CA GLU A 85 -11.16 -0.56 13.44
C GLU A 85 -10.91 0.74 12.66
N ASP A 86 -10.88 1.89 13.35
CA ASP A 86 -10.58 3.16 12.69
C ASP A 86 -9.19 3.15 12.06
N GLN A 87 -8.19 2.61 12.76
CA GLN A 87 -6.83 2.53 12.22
C GLN A 87 -6.74 1.61 10.99
N ILE A 88 -7.52 0.52 10.95
CA ILE A 88 -7.66 -0.34 9.77
C ILE A 88 -8.32 0.44 8.62
N VAL A 89 -9.40 1.17 8.87
CA VAL A 89 -10.08 1.96 7.83
C VAL A 89 -9.16 3.04 7.26
N PHE A 90 -8.42 3.76 8.11
CA PHE A 90 -7.49 4.79 7.65
C PHE A 90 -6.34 4.20 6.80
N ALA A 91 -5.77 3.09 7.23
CA ALA A 91 -4.71 2.40 6.50
C ALA A 91 -5.20 1.85 5.15
N LEU A 92 -6.43 1.32 5.09
CA LEU A 92 -7.06 0.94 3.82
C LEU A 92 -7.18 2.14 2.88
N GLY A 93 -7.55 3.31 3.43
CA GLY A 93 -7.57 4.57 2.68
C GLY A 93 -6.21 4.91 2.07
N ASP A 94 -5.12 4.78 2.82
CA ASP A 94 -3.78 5.03 2.28
C ASP A 94 -3.40 4.03 1.17
N VAL A 95 -3.76 2.74 1.29
CA VAL A 95 -3.57 1.74 0.21
C VAL A 95 -4.33 2.15 -1.06
N SER A 96 -5.61 2.53 -0.93
CA SER A 96 -6.42 2.98 -2.07
C SER A 96 -5.86 4.24 -2.72
N VAL A 97 -5.35 5.19 -1.92
CA VAL A 97 -4.74 6.43 -2.44
C VAL A 97 -3.43 6.13 -3.16
N ILE A 98 -2.61 5.19 -2.70
CA ILE A 98 -1.40 4.77 -3.40
C ILE A 98 -1.76 4.22 -4.78
N ARG A 99 -2.73 3.30 -4.87
CA ARG A 99 -3.21 2.80 -6.18
C ARG A 99 -3.69 3.94 -7.07
N GLY A 100 -4.53 4.84 -6.53
CA GLY A 100 -5.04 5.98 -7.29
C GLY A 100 -3.93 6.88 -7.84
N GLN A 101 -2.89 7.15 -7.05
CA GLN A 101 -1.74 7.93 -7.47
C GLN A 101 -0.93 7.20 -8.56
N LEU A 102 -0.66 5.91 -8.39
CA LEU A 102 0.03 5.11 -9.41
C LEU A 102 -0.78 5.06 -10.72
N HIS A 103 -2.11 5.01 -10.65
CA HIS A 103 -2.98 5.07 -11.82
C HIS A 103 -2.90 6.43 -12.52
N MET A 104 -2.92 7.54 -11.77
CA MET A 104 -2.73 8.87 -12.33
C MET A 104 -1.35 9.06 -12.98
N LEU A 105 -0.31 8.43 -12.42
CA LEU A 105 1.02 8.37 -13.02
C LEU A 105 1.05 7.48 -14.28
N GLY A 106 0.03 6.65 -14.51
CA GLY A 106 -0.03 5.69 -15.61
C GLY A 106 0.84 4.45 -15.39
N ILE A 107 1.13 4.11 -14.13
CA ILE A 107 1.96 2.95 -13.73
C ILE A 107 1.11 1.70 -13.53
N VAL A 108 -0.11 1.85 -13.01
CA VAL A 108 -1.10 0.77 -12.86
C VAL A 108 -2.36 1.12 -13.64
N GLU A 109 -3.08 0.10 -14.09
CA GLU A 109 -4.38 0.20 -14.72
C GLU A 109 -5.47 0.47 -13.67
N GLU A 110 -6.54 1.12 -14.10
CA GLU A 110 -7.74 1.19 -13.29
C GLU A 110 -8.29 -0.24 -13.16
N GLU A 111 -8.52 -0.70 -11.94
CA GLU A 111 -9.19 -1.96 -11.68
C GLU A 111 -10.62 -1.80 -12.22
N THR A 112 -10.82 -2.10 -13.50
CA THR A 112 -12.14 -2.03 -14.14
C THR A 112 -13.02 -2.94 -13.33
N ALA A 113 -14.02 -2.38 -12.66
CA ALA A 113 -15.05 -3.16 -12.00
C ALA A 113 -15.60 -4.11 -13.06
N ALA A 114 -15.25 -5.40 -12.95
CA ALA A 114 -15.74 -6.41 -13.87
C ALA A 114 -17.26 -6.30 -13.91
N PRO A 115 -17.89 -6.15 -15.10
CA PRO A 115 -19.34 -6.16 -15.17
C PRO A 115 -19.83 -7.50 -14.62
N LYS A 116 -20.68 -7.42 -13.59
CA LYS A 116 -21.46 -8.57 -13.10
C LYS A 116 -22.39 -9.09 -14.19
#